data_AF-A0A849J152-F1
#
_entry.id   AF-A0A849J152-F1
#
_cell.length_a   1.000
_cell.length_b   1.000
_cell.length_c   1.000
_cell.angle_alpha   90.00
_cell.angle_beta   90.00
_cell.angle_gamma   90.00
#
_symmetry.space_group_name_H-M   'P 1'
#
loop_
_entity.id
_entity.type
_entity.pdbx_description
1 polymer ?
#
loop_
_entity_poly.entity_id
_entity_poly.type
_entity_poly.pdbx_seq_one_letter_code
_entity_poly.pdbx_strand_id
1 'polypeptide(L)'
;AFGEVGFFGSLSGINLAAPIIGVSPSVSRHGYLLVARDGGVFTFGDARFFGSLVHRANCSNFTGVLEAKDGSGYWIASDHGGVYAMGNTCFLGSAVRIDYPAKCIGIA
;
A
#
# COMPACT_ATOMS: atom_id res chain seq x y z
N ALA A 1 -16.51 6.78 -21.51
CA ALA A 1 -16.14 7.87 -20.59
C ALA A 1 -15.20 7.30 -19.53
N PHE A 2 -14.04 7.91 -19.32
CA PHE A 2 -13.20 7.60 -18.15
C PHE A 2 -13.93 8.19 -16.92
N GLY A 3 -14.17 7.40 -15.88
CA GLY A 3 -15.05 7.78 -14.76
C GLY A 3 -14.62 9.06 -14.03
N GLU A 4 -15.53 9.61 -13.22
CA GLU A 4 -15.39 10.86 -12.44
C GLU A 4 -14.44 10.73 -11.23
N VAL A 5 -13.27 10.13 -11.39
CA VAL A 5 -12.26 10.09 -10.32
C VAL A 5 -11.45 11.37 -10.37
N GLY A 6 -11.54 12.19 -9.32
CA GLY A 6 -10.80 13.44 -9.19
C GLY A 6 -9.29 13.22 -9.14
N PHE A 7 -8.52 14.19 -9.66
CA PHE A 7 -7.07 14.24 -9.46
C PHE A 7 -6.77 14.93 -8.13
N PHE A 8 -6.15 14.20 -7.20
CA PHE A 8 -5.89 14.69 -5.84
C PHE A 8 -4.42 15.04 -5.56
N GLY A 9 -3.53 14.85 -6.54
CA GLY A 9 -2.09 15.13 -6.41
C GLY A 9 -1.23 14.14 -7.19
N SER A 10 0.08 14.28 -7.14
CA SER A 10 1.03 13.29 -7.68
C SER A 10 2.40 13.46 -7.01
N LEU A 11 3.31 12.52 -7.24
CA LEU A 11 4.70 12.60 -6.78
C LEU A 11 5.63 13.23 -7.82
N SER A 12 5.09 13.94 -8.82
CA SER A 12 5.89 14.59 -9.86
C SER A 12 6.85 15.62 -9.26
N GLY A 13 8.11 15.59 -9.70
CA GLY A 13 9.17 16.47 -9.20
C GLY A 13 9.82 16.03 -7.88
N ILE A 14 9.38 14.93 -7.27
CA ILE A 14 10.01 14.36 -6.07
C ILE A 14 11.00 13.26 -6.48
N ASN A 15 12.23 13.32 -5.97
CA ASN A 15 13.17 12.22 -6.12
C ASN A 15 12.76 11.09 -5.16
N LEU A 16 12.07 10.08 -5.69
CA LEU A 16 11.63 8.93 -4.90
C LEU A 16 12.82 8.00 -4.66
N ALA A 17 12.97 7.55 -3.41
CA ALA A 17 13.97 6.54 -3.05
C ALA A 17 13.69 5.18 -3.70
N ALA A 18 12.44 4.90 -4.05
CA ALA A 18 12.00 3.68 -4.72
C ALA A 18 10.80 3.93 -5.64
N PRO A 19 10.58 3.09 -6.67
CA PRO A 19 9.43 3.23 -7.56
C PRO A 19 8.10 2.99 -6.84
N ILE A 20 7.04 3.65 -7.31
CA ILE A 20 5.65 3.37 -6.90
C ILE A 20 5.20 2.05 -7.53
N ILE A 21 4.64 1.15 -6.71
CA ILE A 21 4.25 -0.21 -7.12
C ILE A 21 2.75 -0.48 -6.91
N GLY A 22 2.04 0.40 -6.21
CA GLY A 22 0.62 0.22 -5.97
C GLY A 22 -0.09 1.52 -5.67
N VAL A 23 -1.39 1.51 -5.92
CA VAL A 23 -2.34 2.58 -5.60
C VAL A 23 -3.59 1.95 -4.99
N SER A 24 -4.14 2.59 -3.97
CA SER A 24 -5.44 2.22 -3.41
C SER A 24 -6.29 3.47 -3.20
N PRO A 25 -7.55 3.49 -3.68
CA PRO A 25 -8.45 4.62 -3.49
C PRO A 25 -8.95 4.69 -2.04
N SER A 26 -9.19 5.91 -1.56
CA SER A 26 -9.85 6.11 -0.26
C SER A 26 -11.27 5.53 -0.25
N VAL A 27 -11.76 5.17 0.93
CA VAL A 27 -13.14 4.66 1.08
C VAL A 27 -14.17 5.65 0.52
N SER A 28 -13.98 6.95 0.74
CA SER A 28 -14.83 8.01 0.20
C SER A 28 -14.64 8.23 -1.30
N ARG A 29 -13.57 7.69 -1.90
CA ARG A 29 -13.11 7.93 -3.28
C ARG A 29 -12.74 9.38 -3.60
N HIS A 30 -12.52 10.20 -2.57
CA HIS A 30 -12.07 11.59 -2.69
C HIS A 30 -10.55 11.73 -2.41
N GLY A 31 -9.82 10.65 -2.59
CA GLY A 31 -8.41 10.54 -2.31
C GLY A 31 -7.87 9.18 -2.71
N TYR A 32 -6.57 9.02 -2.58
CA TYR A 32 -5.90 7.74 -2.77
C TYR A 32 -4.55 7.73 -2.07
N LEU A 33 -4.05 6.53 -1.78
CA LEU A 33 -2.69 6.32 -1.33
C LEU A 33 -1.86 5.63 -2.41
N LEU A 34 -0.58 5.99 -2.47
CA LEU A 34 0.45 5.34 -3.27
C LEU A 34 1.40 4.61 -2.33
N VAL A 35 1.84 3.43 -2.73
CA VAL A 35 2.89 2.70 -2.02
C VAL A 35 4.11 2.52 -2.92
N ALA A 36 5.29 2.79 -2.37
CA ALA A 36 6.58 2.58 -3.00
C ALA A 36 7.14 1.20 -2.65
N ARG A 37 8.04 0.68 -3.48
CA ARG A 37 8.67 -0.64 -3.31
C ARG A 37 9.48 -0.75 -2.01
N ASP A 38 9.97 0.36 -1.48
CA ASP A 38 10.66 0.45 -0.18
C ASP A 38 9.70 0.50 1.02
N GLY A 39 8.40 0.50 0.77
CA GLY A 39 7.35 0.56 1.80
C GLY A 39 6.92 1.98 2.14
N GLY A 40 7.41 2.98 1.41
CA GLY A 40 6.95 4.36 1.51
C GLY A 40 5.46 4.47 1.17
N VAL A 41 4.69 5.18 1.98
CA VAL A 41 3.27 5.45 1.71
C VAL A 41 3.07 6.96 1.55
N PHE A 42 2.37 7.34 0.49
CA PHE A 42 2.04 8.74 0.18
C PHE A 42 0.54 8.86 0.00
N THR A 43 -0.10 9.79 0.71
CA THR A 43 -1.56 9.96 0.70
C THR A 43 -1.96 11.27 0.05
N PHE A 44 -3.01 11.24 -0.76
CA PHE A 44 -3.54 12.39 -1.49
C PHE A 44 -5.05 12.54 -1.27
N GLY A 45 -5.53 13.77 -1.36
CA GLY A 45 -6.94 14.09 -1.13
C GLY A 45 -7.30 13.86 0.33
N ASP A 46 -8.33 13.06 0.57
CA ASP A 46 -8.80 12.71 1.93
C ASP A 46 -8.28 11.35 2.44
N ALA A 47 -7.41 10.67 1.68
CA ALA A 47 -6.76 9.45 2.14
C ALA A 47 -5.93 9.72 3.41
N ARG A 48 -6.13 8.90 4.44
CA ARG A 48 -5.46 9.07 5.73
C ARG A 48 -4.16 8.27 5.77
N PHE A 49 -3.09 8.89 6.26
CA PHE A 49 -1.81 8.22 6.48
C PHE A 49 -1.79 7.49 7.82
N PHE A 50 -1.55 6.18 7.79
CA PHE A 50 -1.53 5.33 9.00
C PHE A 50 -0.15 4.75 9.32
N GLY A 51 0.87 5.08 8.53
CA GLY A 51 2.24 4.63 8.73
C GLY A 51 2.96 4.23 7.44
N SER A 52 4.27 4.05 7.53
CA SER A 52 5.11 3.62 6.42
C SER A 52 6.01 2.49 6.89
N LEU A 53 6.39 1.60 5.96
CA LEU A 53 7.29 0.48 6.23
C LEU A 53 8.75 0.78 5.86
N VAL A 54 9.04 2.02 5.46
CA VAL A 54 10.42 2.48 5.28
C VAL A 54 11.24 2.16 6.52
N HIS A 55 12.49 1.72 6.33
CA HIS A 55 13.43 1.30 7.39
C HIS A 55 13.13 -0.03 8.10
N ARG A 56 12.15 -0.83 7.64
CA ARG A 56 11.97 -2.19 8.18
C ARG A 56 13.03 -3.14 7.61
N ALA A 57 13.93 -3.60 8.47
CA ALA A 57 14.88 -4.64 8.14
C ALA A 57 14.14 -5.89 7.62
N ASN A 58 14.64 -6.48 6.53
CA ASN A 58 14.18 -7.72 5.88
C ASN A 58 12.96 -7.62 4.94
N CYS A 59 12.41 -6.43 4.67
CA CYS A 59 11.31 -6.28 3.70
C CYS A 59 11.65 -5.20 2.65
N SER A 60 12.36 -5.60 1.58
CA SER A 60 12.81 -4.68 0.52
C SER A 60 11.95 -4.73 -0.76
N ASN A 61 10.93 -5.59 -0.80
CA ASN A 61 10.08 -5.81 -1.97
C ASN A 61 8.60 -5.85 -1.60
N PHE A 62 7.99 -4.68 -1.43
CA PHE A 62 6.53 -4.59 -1.34
C PHE A 62 5.89 -4.69 -2.74
N THR A 63 4.70 -5.29 -2.80
CA THR A 63 4.05 -5.67 -4.07
C THR A 63 2.63 -5.15 -4.21
N GLY A 64 2.02 -4.66 -3.12
CA GLY A 64 0.74 -3.98 -3.22
C GLY A 64 0.27 -3.38 -1.90
N VAL A 65 -0.83 -2.63 -1.98
CA VAL A 65 -1.50 -2.02 -0.85
C VAL A 65 -3.02 -2.08 -1.03
N LEU A 66 -3.74 -2.25 0.08
CA LEU A 66 -5.19 -2.30 0.10
C LEU A 66 -5.74 -1.51 1.29
N GLU A 67 -6.56 -0.49 1.04
CA GLU A 67 -7.31 0.22 2.08
C GLU A 67 -8.45 -0.63 2.64
N ALA A 68 -8.59 -0.60 3.97
CA ALA A 68 -9.71 -1.23 4.64
C ALA A 68 -11.02 -0.52 4.28
N LYS A 69 -12.07 -1.29 4.03
CA LYS A 69 -13.37 -0.75 3.59
C LYS A 69 -14.04 0.20 4.60
N ASP A 70 -13.63 0.14 5.86
CA ASP A 70 -14.08 1.02 6.93
C ASP A 70 -13.20 2.28 7.10
N GLY A 71 -12.12 2.41 6.32
CA GLY A 71 -11.20 3.54 6.35
C GLY A 71 -10.33 3.55 7.62
N SER A 72 -10.27 2.44 8.35
CA SER A 72 -9.53 2.33 9.61
C SER A 72 -8.02 2.17 9.43
N GLY A 73 -7.57 1.88 8.20
CA GLY A 73 -6.18 1.65 7.86
C GLY A 73 -6.00 0.94 6.52
N TYR A 74 -4.84 0.30 6.33
CA TYR A 74 -4.51 -0.45 5.12
C TYR A 74 -3.55 -1.60 5.39
N TRP A 75 -3.54 -2.57 4.48
CA TRP A 75 -2.55 -3.64 4.44
C TRP A 75 -1.54 -3.40 3.33
N ILE A 76 -0.27 -3.66 3.61
CA ILE A 76 0.80 -3.70 2.61
C ILE A 76 1.28 -5.15 2.48
N ALA A 77 1.38 -5.64 1.25
CA ALA A 77 1.89 -6.98 0.96
C ALA A 77 3.33 -6.93 0.42
N SER A 78 4.08 -8.00 0.68
CA SER A 78 5.45 -8.19 0.22
C SER A 78 5.60 -9.44 -0.65
N ASP A 79 6.65 -9.50 -1.46
CA ASP A 79 6.87 -10.58 -2.42
C ASP A 79 7.07 -11.97 -1.80
N HIS A 80 7.48 -12.00 -0.53
CA HIS A 80 7.66 -13.20 0.30
C HIS A 80 6.42 -13.55 1.13
N GLY A 81 5.28 -12.91 0.85
CA GLY A 81 4.01 -13.23 1.48
C GLY A 81 3.75 -12.56 2.81
N GLY A 82 4.64 -11.66 3.26
CA GLY A 82 4.39 -10.83 4.44
C GLY A 82 3.26 -9.85 4.18
N VAL A 83 2.28 -9.80 5.09
CA VAL A 83 1.20 -8.80 5.10
C VAL A 83 1.36 -7.95 6.35
N TYR A 84 1.30 -6.63 6.19
CA TYR A 84 1.52 -5.66 7.26
C TYR A 84 0.30 -4.78 7.41
N ALA A 85 -0.36 -4.90 8.56
CA ALA A 85 -1.50 -4.07 8.94
C ALA A 85 -1.01 -2.70 9.47
N MET A 86 -1.62 -1.62 8.98
CA MET A 86 -1.37 -0.24 9.39
C MET A 86 -2.66 0.39 9.89
N GLY A 87 -2.59 1.23 10.92
CA GLY A 87 -3.78 1.80 11.55
C GLY A 87 -4.50 0.78 12.43
N ASN A 88 -5.83 0.84 12.46
CA ASN A 88 -6.66 -0.02 13.30
C ASN A 88 -7.15 -1.28 12.58
N THR A 89 -6.48 -1.68 11.50
CA THR A 89 -6.78 -2.91 10.77
C THR A 89 -6.32 -4.15 11.52
N CYS A 90 -7.11 -5.22 11.49
CA CYS A 90 -6.67 -6.53 11.98
C CYS A 90 -5.59 -7.12 11.08
N PHE A 91 -4.53 -7.67 11.67
CA PHE A 91 -3.62 -8.55 10.94
C PHE A 91 -4.30 -9.91 10.72
N LEU A 92 -4.61 -10.21 9.46
CA LEU A 92 -5.37 -11.41 9.08
C LEU A 92 -4.50 -12.65 8.81
N GLY A 93 -3.18 -12.53 8.97
CA GLY A 93 -2.22 -13.59 8.69
C GLY A 93 -1.20 -13.20 7.62
N SER A 94 -0.18 -14.04 7.46
CA SER A 94 0.93 -13.85 6.53
C SER A 94 1.27 -15.17 5.85
N ALA A 95 1.59 -15.11 4.57
CA ALA A 95 1.99 -16.24 3.73
C ALA A 95 3.50 -16.57 3.83
N VAL A 96 4.27 -15.90 4.68
CA VAL A 96 5.73 -16.11 4.84
C VAL A 96 6.14 -17.56 5.16
N ARG A 97 5.20 -18.41 5.59
CA ARG A 97 5.46 -19.80 6.01
C ARG A 97 4.75 -20.88 5.20
N ILE A 98 4.13 -20.54 4.08
CA ILE A 98 3.75 -21.55 3.09
C ILE A 98 4.94 -21.73 2.15
N ASP A 99 5.44 -22.96 2.09
CA ASP A 99 6.59 -23.36 1.27
C ASP A 99 6.17 -23.39 -0.21
N TYR A 100 5.83 -22.20 -0.72
CA TYR A 100 5.26 -21.99 -2.03
C TYR A 100 6.29 -21.25 -2.87
N PRO A 101 6.69 -21.78 -4.04
CA PRO A 101 7.78 -21.20 -4.83
C PRO A 101 7.38 -19.88 -5.51
N ALA A 102 6.09 -19.54 -5.55
CA ALA A 102 5.61 -18.33 -6.20
C ALA A 102 5.65 -17.12 -5.26
N LYS A 103 6.11 -15.98 -5.80
CA LYS A 103 6.09 -14.69 -5.12
C LYS A 103 4.68 -14.11 -5.07
N CYS A 104 4.33 -13.44 -3.98
CA CYS A 104 3.11 -12.63 -3.93
C CYS A 104 3.28 -11.40 -4.82
N ILE A 105 2.35 -11.18 -5.75
CA ILE A 105 2.43 -10.08 -6.73
C ILE A 105 1.50 -8.91 -6.44
N GLY A 106 0.66 -9.02 -5.40
CA GLY A 106 -0.29 -7.97 -5.02
C GLY A 106 -1.22 -8.42 -3.89
N ILE A 107 -2.11 -7.53 -3.49
CA ILE A 107 -3.17 -7.72 -2.50
C ILE A 107 -4.44 -7.03 -3.00
N ALA A 108 -5.60 -7.63 -2.79
CA ALA A 108 -6.90 -7.17 -3.29
C ALA A 108 -8.04 -7.53 -2.33
#